data_AF-A0A1G3CH28-F1
#
_entry.id   AF-A0A1G3CH28-F1
#
_cell.length_a   1.000
_cell.length_b   1.000
_cell.length_c   1.000
_cell.angle_alpha   90.00
_cell.angle_beta   90.00
_cell.angle_gamma   90.00
#
_symmetry.space_group_name_H-M   'P 1'
#
loop_
_entity.id
_entity.type
_entity.pdbx_description
1 polymer ?
#
loop_
_entity_poly.entity_id
_entity_poly.type
_entity_poly.pdbx_seq_one_letter_code
_entity_poly.pdbx_strand_id
1 'polypeptide(L)'
;MQKANLVLRYLSVTQVAIVMSCLIMNAIIDVFMFRKAKLVGGIEWGKMPVRSQYALILLCVVIVILMGLMGFIRSGLRMDWHVYGILQDTSQWAYTPSLAYMGRIVGLIVTLFLGMVAFVFWLAGLGDKKEKAKEHEYGEVSADYED
;
A
#
# COMPACT_ATOMS: atom_id res chain seq x y z
N MET A 1 -33.33 -20.86 12.86
CA MET A 1 -32.42 -21.03 11.69
C MET A 1 -33.09 -20.42 10.46
N GLN A 2 -33.08 -19.10 10.39
CA GLN A 2 -33.73 -18.32 9.33
C GLN A 2 -33.01 -18.58 8.00
N LYS A 3 -33.74 -18.98 6.97
CA LYS A 3 -33.19 -19.25 5.63
C LYS A 3 -32.41 -18.02 5.16
N ALA A 4 -31.08 -18.09 5.16
CA ALA A 4 -30.25 -17.04 4.59
C ALA A 4 -30.56 -16.98 3.08
N ASN A 5 -30.88 -15.78 2.59
CA ASN A 5 -31.24 -15.54 1.20
C ASN A 5 -30.22 -16.18 0.24
N LEU A 6 -30.71 -16.97 -0.72
CA LEU A 6 -29.91 -17.72 -1.70
C LEU A 6 -28.87 -16.83 -2.40
N VAL A 7 -29.24 -15.58 -2.69
CA VAL A 7 -28.41 -14.53 -3.31
C VAL A 7 -27.17 -14.19 -2.47
N LEU A 8 -27.29 -14.10 -1.14
CA LEU A 8 -26.14 -13.81 -0.26
C LEU A 8 -25.10 -14.94 -0.29
N ARG A 9 -25.57 -16.19 -0.43
CA ARG A 9 -24.70 -17.35 -0.54
C ARG A 9 -23.92 -17.33 -1.85
N TYR A 10 -24.56 -16.96 -2.96
CA TYR A 10 -23.87 -16.78 -4.23
C TYR A 10 -22.83 -15.65 -4.16
N LEU A 11 -23.14 -14.50 -3.55
CA LEU A 11 -22.18 -13.39 -3.44
C LEU A 11 -20.90 -13.76 -2.66
N SER A 12 -21.04 -14.45 -1.53
CA SER A 12 -19.87 -14.90 -0.75
C SER A 12 -19.05 -15.95 -1.51
N VAL A 13 -19.72 -16.88 -2.20
CA VAL A 13 -19.03 -17.91 -3.00
C VAL A 13 -18.32 -17.30 -4.19
N THR A 14 -18.96 -16.34 -4.87
CA THR A 14 -18.38 -15.59 -5.99
C THR A 14 -17.18 -14.75 -5.55
N GLN A 15 -17.24 -14.10 -4.38
CA GLN A 15 -16.09 -13.34 -3.85
C GLN A 15 -14.87 -14.23 -3.63
N VAL A 16 -15.04 -15.40 -3.00
CA VAL A 16 -13.94 -16.36 -2.78
C VAL A 16 -13.43 -16.90 -4.11
N ALA A 17 -14.32 -17.22 -5.05
CA ALA A 17 -13.93 -17.70 -6.37
C ALA A 17 -13.11 -16.67 -7.17
N ILE A 18 -13.44 -15.37 -7.07
CA ILE A 18 -12.68 -14.29 -7.72
C ILE A 18 -11.26 -14.17 -7.10
N VAL A 19 -11.13 -14.30 -5.78
CA VAL A 19 -9.81 -14.26 -5.13
C VAL A 19 -8.97 -15.46 -5.55
N MET A 20 -9.56 -16.66 -5.56
CA MET A 20 -8.87 -17.88 -6.00
C MET A 20 -8.43 -17.82 -7.46
N SER A 21 -9.28 -17.31 -8.36
CA SER A 21 -8.90 -17.16 -9.78
C SER A 21 -7.78 -16.14 -9.96
N CYS A 22 -7.80 -15.04 -9.20
CA CYS A 22 -6.74 -14.04 -9.22
C CYS A 22 -5.39 -14.63 -8.76
N LEU A 23 -5.38 -15.42 -7.67
CA LEU A 23 -4.18 -16.08 -7.16
C LEU A 23 -3.61 -17.08 -8.18
N ILE A 24 -4.47 -17.90 -8.80
CA ILE A 24 -4.05 -18.86 -9.83
C ILE A 24 -3.44 -18.12 -11.02
N MET A 25 -4.08 -17.05 -11.49
CA MET A 25 -3.57 -16.25 -12.60
C MET A 25 -2.23 -15.58 -12.25
N ASN A 26 -2.08 -15.06 -11.04
CA ASN A 26 -0.82 -14.46 -10.58
C ASN A 26 0.30 -15.51 -10.54
N ALA A 27 0.02 -16.71 -9.99
CA ALA A 27 0.98 -17.81 -9.96
C ALA A 27 1.40 -18.27 -11.36
N ILE A 28 0.49 -18.29 -12.35
CA ILE A 28 0.83 -18.60 -13.74
C ILE A 28 1.79 -17.56 -14.31
N ILE A 29 1.54 -16.27 -14.06
CA ILE A 29 2.40 -15.17 -14.48
C ILE A 29 3.79 -15.32 -13.85
N ASP A 30 3.84 -15.60 -12.54
CA ASP A 30 5.10 -15.81 -11.81
C ASP A 30 5.89 -16.98 -12.38
N VAL A 31 5.24 -18.13 -12.60
CA VAL A 31 5.89 -19.31 -13.20
C VAL A 31 6.47 -18.97 -14.58
N PHE A 32 5.74 -18.21 -15.40
CA PHE A 32 6.23 -17.79 -16.71
C PHE A 32 7.42 -16.83 -16.61
N MET A 33 7.37 -15.89 -15.65
CA MET A 33 8.43 -14.92 -15.38
C MET A 33 9.71 -15.60 -14.90
N PHE A 34 9.61 -16.56 -13.98
CA PHE A 34 10.77 -17.29 -13.45
C PHE A 34 11.37 -18.29 -14.44
N ARG A 35 10.62 -18.75 -15.45
CA ARG A 35 11.09 -19.74 -16.44
C ARG A 35 12.30 -19.29 -17.27
N LYS A 36 12.55 -17.98 -17.39
CA LYS A 36 13.72 -17.42 -18.12
C LYS A 36 14.62 -16.56 -17.23
N ALA A 37 14.45 -16.62 -15.92
CA ALA A 37 15.26 -15.83 -15.01
C ALA A 37 16.71 -16.36 -15.02
N LYS A 38 17.64 -15.55 -15.52
CA LYS A 38 19.08 -15.82 -15.43
C LYS A 38 19.48 -15.68 -13.97
N LEU A 39 20.12 -16.69 -13.39
CA LEU A 39 20.74 -16.60 -12.07
C LEU A 39 21.91 -15.61 -12.16
N VAL A 40 21.65 -14.34 -11.88
CA VAL A 40 22.68 -13.28 -11.88
C VAL A 40 23.37 -13.32 -10.52
N GLY A 41 24.32 -14.24 -10.36
CA GLY A 41 25.24 -14.30 -9.22
C GLY A 41 24.65 -14.84 -7.92
N GLY A 42 25.55 -15.10 -6.95
CA GLY A 42 25.18 -15.48 -5.59
C GLY A 42 24.41 -14.37 -4.87
N ILE A 43 23.63 -14.74 -3.86
CA ILE A 43 22.89 -13.79 -3.02
C ILE A 43 23.91 -12.97 -2.20
N GLU A 44 24.27 -11.79 -2.71
CA GLU A 44 25.06 -10.81 -1.97
C GLU A 44 24.14 -10.05 -1.02
N TRP A 45 24.14 -10.45 0.27
CA TRP A 45 23.42 -9.75 1.32
C TRP A 45 23.89 -8.29 1.42
N GLY A 46 22.95 -7.35 1.31
CA GLY A 46 23.23 -5.90 1.34
C GLY A 46 23.20 -5.20 -0.01
N LYS A 47 23.24 -5.91 -1.14
CA LYS A 47 23.20 -5.32 -2.48
C LYS A 47 21.82 -5.45 -3.11
N MET A 48 20.89 -4.58 -2.72
CA MET A 48 19.56 -4.54 -3.34
C MET A 48 19.61 -3.77 -4.66
N PRO A 49 19.22 -4.37 -5.81
CA PRO A 49 19.22 -3.65 -7.09
C PRO A 49 18.21 -2.51 -7.06
N VAL A 50 18.56 -1.36 -7.63
CA VAL A 50 17.72 -0.14 -7.66
C VAL A 50 16.33 -0.42 -8.24
N ARG A 51 16.23 -1.36 -9.19
CA ARG A 51 14.95 -1.81 -9.77
C ARG A 51 13.98 -2.39 -8.72
N SER A 52 14.48 -3.12 -7.74
CA SER A 52 13.68 -3.69 -6.65
C SER A 52 13.16 -2.62 -5.70
N GLN A 53 13.95 -1.57 -5.45
CA GLN A 53 13.54 -0.46 -4.60
C GLN A 53 12.33 0.30 -5.17
N TYR A 54 12.33 0.57 -6.48
CA TYR A 54 11.16 1.18 -7.15
C TYR A 54 9.92 0.28 -7.06
N ALA A 55 10.08 -1.04 -7.22
CA ALA A 55 8.98 -1.99 -7.09
C ALA A 55 8.41 -2.01 -5.67
N LEU A 56 9.24 -1.96 -4.62
CA LEU A 56 8.81 -1.94 -3.23
C LEU A 56 8.06 -0.64 -2.88
N ILE A 57 8.53 0.51 -3.38
CA ILE A 57 7.84 1.78 -3.17
C ILE A 57 6.49 1.78 -3.90
N LEU A 58 6.45 1.35 -5.17
CA LEU A 58 5.22 1.23 -5.93
C LEU A 58 4.22 0.29 -5.22
N LEU A 59 4.69 -0.87 -4.76
CA LEU A 59 3.89 -1.84 -4.04
C LEU A 59 3.27 -1.22 -2.77
N CYS A 60 4.05 -0.44 -2.02
CA CYS A 60 3.55 0.32 -0.88
C CYS A 60 2.39 1.25 -1.29
N VAL A 61 2.57 2.07 -2.33
CA VAL A 61 1.52 2.99 -2.82
C VAL A 61 0.24 2.24 -3.18
N VAL A 62 0.37 1.14 -3.93
CA VAL A 62 -0.78 0.34 -4.37
C VAL A 62 -1.52 -0.27 -3.17
N ILE A 63 -0.79 -0.84 -2.19
CA ILE A 63 -1.40 -1.44 -1.00
C ILE A 63 -2.16 -0.40 -0.18
N VAL A 64 -1.58 0.78 0.05
CA VAL A 64 -2.24 1.84 0.83
C VAL A 64 -3.54 2.28 0.17
N ILE A 65 -3.56 2.44 -1.16
CA ILE A 65 -4.78 2.79 -1.90
C ILE A 65 -5.82 1.67 -1.80
N LEU A 66 -5.43 0.41 -1.98
CA LEU A 66 -6.34 -0.73 -1.87
C LEU A 66 -6.97 -0.84 -0.49
N MET A 67 -6.18 -0.70 0.57
CA MET A 67 -6.68 -0.77 1.95
C MET A 67 -7.65 0.36 2.25
N GLY A 68 -7.36 1.58 1.79
CA GLY A 68 -8.24 2.73 1.95
C GLY A 68 -9.58 2.53 1.24
N LEU A 69 -9.56 2.06 -0.02
CA LEU A 69 -10.78 1.90 -0.82
C LEU A 69 -11.66 0.73 -0.34
N MET A 70 -11.07 -0.43 -0.04
CA MET A 70 -11.83 -1.56 0.52
C MET A 70 -12.38 -1.25 1.91
N GLY A 71 -11.65 -0.47 2.72
CA GLY A 71 -12.13 0.05 4.00
C GLY A 71 -13.37 0.94 3.83
N PHE A 72 -13.36 1.83 2.83
CA PHE A 72 -14.53 2.63 2.48
C PHE A 72 -15.71 1.74 2.06
N ILE A 73 -15.52 0.79 1.13
CA ILE A 73 -16.62 -0.08 0.66
C ILE A 73 -17.28 -0.82 1.83
N ARG A 74 -16.49 -1.32 2.80
CA ARG A 74 -17.03 -1.99 3.97
C ARG A 74 -17.80 -1.05 4.91
N SER A 75 -17.27 0.15 5.16
CA SER A 75 -17.93 1.13 6.06
C SER A 75 -19.13 1.82 5.40
N GLY A 76 -19.05 2.10 4.10
CA GLY A 76 -20.08 2.76 3.29
C GLY A 76 -21.39 1.98 3.25
N LEU A 77 -21.31 0.64 3.19
CA LEU A 77 -22.48 -0.25 3.22
C LEU A 77 -23.28 -0.22 4.54
N ARG A 78 -22.75 0.45 5.56
CA ARG A 78 -23.28 0.47 6.92
C ARG A 78 -23.80 1.85 7.35
N MET A 79 -23.64 2.87 6.52
CA MET A 79 -23.90 4.27 6.92
C MET A 79 -25.37 4.68 6.84
N ASP A 80 -26.19 3.96 6.07
CA ASP A 80 -27.63 4.26 5.95
C ASP A 80 -28.45 3.79 7.16
N TRP A 81 -27.84 3.09 8.13
CA TRP A 81 -28.54 2.46 9.24
C TRP A 81 -28.09 3.03 10.59
N HIS A 82 -28.98 3.78 11.25
CA HIS A 82 -28.76 4.25 12.62
C HIS A 82 -28.86 3.09 13.63
N VAL A 83 -29.82 2.19 13.39
CA VAL A 83 -29.95 0.89 14.08
C VAL A 83 -30.10 -0.20 13.02
N TYR A 84 -29.15 -1.13 12.99
CA TYR A 84 -29.08 -2.21 12.00
C TYR A 84 -30.42 -2.97 11.85
N GLY A 85 -31.03 -2.88 10.68
CA GLY A 85 -32.25 -3.62 10.34
C GLY A 85 -33.54 -3.09 10.98
N ILE A 86 -33.50 -1.98 11.72
CA ILE A 86 -34.66 -1.42 12.42
C ILE A 86 -34.94 0.04 12.01
N LEU A 87 -33.91 0.89 11.97
CA LEU A 87 -34.06 2.31 11.64
C LEU A 87 -33.03 2.73 10.59
N GLN A 88 -33.52 2.84 9.35
CA GLN A 88 -32.77 3.46 8.24
C GLN A 88 -32.86 4.98 8.37
N ASP A 89 -31.75 5.68 8.23
CA ASP A 89 -31.72 7.14 8.24
C ASP A 89 -32.25 7.66 6.89
N THR A 90 -33.46 8.23 6.90
CA THR A 90 -34.14 8.80 5.72
C THR A 90 -34.13 10.32 5.71
N SER A 91 -33.36 10.94 6.62
CA SER A 91 -33.26 12.39 6.68
C SER A 91 -32.62 12.95 5.41
N GLN A 92 -33.01 14.16 5.02
CA GLN A 92 -32.45 14.87 3.86
C GLN A 92 -30.92 15.10 3.93
N TRP A 93 -30.31 14.85 5.08
CA TRP A 93 -28.87 14.98 5.35
C TRP A 93 -28.11 13.65 5.29
N ALA A 94 -28.80 12.53 5.02
CA ALA A 94 -28.20 11.21 4.81
C ALA A 94 -27.48 11.16 3.45
N TYR A 95 -26.29 11.74 3.39
CA TYR A 95 -25.46 11.76 2.19
C TYR A 95 -24.44 10.62 2.20
N THR A 96 -24.67 9.60 1.38
CA THR A 96 -23.66 8.60 1.07
C THR A 96 -22.85 9.03 -0.17
N PRO A 97 -21.56 9.34 -0.01
CA PRO A 97 -20.73 9.75 -1.12
C PRO A 97 -20.52 8.60 -2.11
N SER A 98 -20.48 8.94 -3.40
CA SER A 98 -20.25 7.95 -4.46
C SER A 98 -18.85 7.34 -4.39
N LEU A 99 -18.70 6.12 -4.91
CA LEU A 99 -17.40 5.43 -4.95
C LEU A 99 -16.31 6.26 -5.65
N ALA A 100 -16.68 7.00 -6.70
CA ALA A 100 -15.77 7.89 -7.43
C ALA A 100 -15.38 9.14 -6.62
N TYR A 101 -16.29 9.67 -5.78
CA TYR A 101 -15.95 10.75 -4.86
C TYR A 101 -14.97 10.25 -3.79
N MET A 102 -15.24 9.09 -3.21
CA MET A 102 -14.40 8.51 -2.17
C MET A 102 -13.04 8.07 -2.69
N GLY A 103 -12.94 7.56 -3.92
CA GLY A 103 -11.67 7.29 -4.57
C GLY A 103 -10.79 8.55 -4.69
N ARG A 104 -11.37 9.72 -4.99
CA ARG A 104 -10.64 10.99 -5.05
C ARG A 104 -10.17 11.44 -3.66
N ILE A 105 -11.00 11.31 -2.64
CA ILE A 105 -10.65 11.67 -1.25
C ILE A 105 -9.55 10.75 -0.72
N VAL A 106 -9.67 9.44 -0.89
CA VAL A 106 -8.64 8.47 -0.48
C VAL A 106 -7.36 8.74 -1.25
N GLY A 107 -7.43 8.99 -2.57
CA GLY A 107 -6.26 9.37 -3.37
C GLY A 107 -5.54 10.60 -2.82
N LEU A 108 -6.28 11.65 -2.46
CA LEU A 108 -5.73 12.86 -1.84
C LEU A 108 -5.03 12.54 -0.51
N ILE A 109 -5.66 11.77 0.37
CA ILE A 109 -5.09 11.38 1.67
C ILE A 109 -3.80 10.58 1.47
N VAL A 110 -3.78 9.64 0.53
CA VAL A 110 -2.60 8.83 0.21
C VAL A 110 -1.46 9.71 -0.32
N THR A 111 -1.77 10.65 -1.21
CA THR A 111 -0.78 11.61 -1.72
C THR A 111 -0.21 12.47 -0.60
N LEU A 112 -1.04 12.97 0.33
CA LEU A 112 -0.58 13.73 1.49
C LEU A 112 0.31 12.87 2.41
N PHE A 113 -0.09 11.64 2.70
CA PHE A 113 0.68 10.72 3.53
C PHE A 113 2.05 10.42 2.92
N LEU A 114 2.10 10.05 1.64
CA LEU A 114 3.35 9.80 0.93
C LEU A 114 4.21 11.06 0.83
N GLY A 115 3.59 12.24 0.67
CA GLY A 115 4.27 13.53 0.74
C GLY A 115 4.94 13.76 2.08
N MET A 116 4.27 13.46 3.20
CA MET A 116 4.86 13.54 4.55
C MET A 116 5.99 12.53 4.73
N VAL A 117 5.83 11.29 4.27
CA VAL A 117 6.88 10.26 4.34
C VAL A 117 8.11 10.70 3.54
N ALA A 118 7.92 11.21 2.32
CA ALA A 118 9.00 11.77 1.51
C ALA A 118 9.68 12.96 2.20
N PHE A 119 8.91 13.83 2.85
CA PHE A 119 9.44 14.95 3.63
C PHE A 119 10.29 14.50 4.82
N VAL A 120 9.88 13.46 5.55
CA VAL A 120 10.65 12.88 6.66
C VAL A 120 11.96 12.27 6.16
N PHE A 121 11.93 11.50 5.07
CA PHE A 121 13.16 10.97 4.46
C PHE A 121 14.09 12.07 3.94
N TRP A 122 13.53 13.15 3.41
CA TRP A 122 14.30 14.31 2.99
C TRP A 122 14.99 15.02 4.16
N LEU A 123 14.29 15.18 5.29
CA LEU A 123 14.89 15.70 6.53
C LEU A 123 15.97 14.78 7.10
N ALA A 124 15.74 13.47 7.10
CA ALA A 124 16.72 12.48 7.55
C ALA A 124 17.99 12.52 6.69
N GLY A 125 17.86 12.59 5.36
CA GLY A 125 19.00 12.73 4.45
C GLY A 125 19.76 14.05 4.59
N LEU A 126 19.13 15.09 5.16
CA LEU A 126 19.83 16.32 5.53
C LEU A 126 20.71 16.14 6.78
N GLY A 127 20.32 15.25 7.69
CA GLY A 127 21.10 14.85 8.86
C GLY A 127 22.37 14.10 8.48
N ASP A 128 22.27 13.12 7.58
CA ASP A 128 23.41 12.32 7.09
C ASP A 128 24.49 13.17 6.40
N LYS A 129 24.10 14.25 5.70
CA LYS A 129 25.08 15.17 5.08
C LYS A 129 25.95 15.89 6.11
N LYS A 130 25.42 16.19 7.31
CA LYS A 130 26.21 16.78 8.39
C LYS A 130 27.15 15.78 9.04
N GLU A 131 26.77 14.51 9.13
CA GLU A 131 27.60 13.46 9.70
C GLU A 131 28.75 13.07 8.74
N LYS A 132 28.45 12.91 7.44
CA LYS A 132 29.46 12.71 6.39
C LYS A 132 30.47 13.85 6.29
N ALA A 133 30.01 15.09 6.47
CA ALA A 133 30.90 16.26 6.49
C ALA A 133 31.83 16.26 7.72
N LYS A 134 31.33 15.86 8.89
CA LYS A 134 32.13 15.72 10.11
C LYS A 134 33.12 14.56 10.08
N GLU A 135 32.76 13.44 9.45
CA GLU A 135 33.63 12.29 9.28
C GLU A 135 34.79 12.59 8.32
N HIS A 136 34.53 13.35 7.25
CA HIS A 136 35.59 13.85 6.34
C HIS A 136 36.51 14.86 7.03
N GLU A 137 35.96 15.78 7.82
CA GLU A 137 36.74 16.77 8.57
C GLU A 137 37.59 16.12 9.68
N TYR A 138 37.07 15.10 10.38
CA TYR A 138 37.82 14.36 11.39
C TYR A 138 38.89 13.43 10.77
N GLY A 139 38.61 12.86 9.59
CA GLY A 139 39.55 12.01 8.85
C GLY A 139 40.71 12.75 8.19
N GLU A 140 40.47 13.95 7.63
CA GLU A 140 41.55 14.84 7.16
C GLU A 140 42.41 15.35 8.34
N VAL A 141 41.77 15.73 9.44
CA VAL A 141 42.47 16.22 10.63
C VAL A 141 43.30 15.13 11.30
N SER A 142 42.86 13.86 11.34
CA SER A 142 43.67 12.76 11.89
C SER A 142 44.85 12.37 11.00
N ALA A 143 44.74 12.51 9.68
CA ALA A 143 45.82 12.22 8.75
C ALA A 143 46.96 13.25 8.83
N ASP A 144 46.65 14.51 9.15
CA ASP A 144 47.63 15.61 9.32
C ASP A 144 48.45 15.51 10.62
N TYR A 145 48.04 14.63 11.57
CA TYR A 145 48.80 14.34 12.80
C TYR A 145 49.66 13.06 12.72
N GLU A 146 49.55 12.28 11.64
CA GLU A 146 50.33 11.05 11.41
C GLU A 146 51.56 11.26 10.49
N ASP A 147 51.76 12.48 9.96
CA ASP A 147 52.97 12.93 9.25
C ASP A 147 53.91 13.76 10.16
#